data_AF-A0A6A5ALJ2-F1
#
_entry.id   AF-A0A6A5ALJ2-F1
#
_cell.length_a   1.000
_cell.length_b   1.000
_cell.length_c   1.000
_cell.angle_alpha   90.00
_cell.angle_beta   90.00
_cell.angle_gamma   90.00
#
_symmetry.space_group_name_H-M   'P 1'
#
loop_
_entity.id
_entity.type
_entity.pdbx_description
1 polymer ?
#
loop_
_entity_poly.entity_id
_entity_poly.type
_entity_poly.pdbx_seq_one_letter_code
_entity_poly.pdbx_strand_id
1 'polypeptide(L)'
;MARDGKRKALVKAESHGSPDDGDDASGEDDEDVEQPRAPTIEDWKRQIEVEVQQAIPGALRMCVSNAKKQKHDLMKHTIEGVTAARNLAPLAKEHSMPLVDRLKQLTKEYALINGHIGAFDSKLTDLERTLQAGPGPQSFNGLLDMSAFHVADDVLSKHEYIKQFDAAAGIEREDEDDEDVMVQESNSVRSMSCPITQMLMTEPMRK
;
A
#
# COMPACT_ATOMS: atom_id res chain seq x y z
N MET A 1 12.46 -1.72 44.94
CA MET A 1 13.25 -0.72 44.19
C MET A 1 12.27 0.26 43.56
N ALA A 2 12.37 1.53 43.95
CA ALA A 2 11.56 2.62 43.43
C ALA A 2 12.05 3.07 42.04
N ARG A 3 11.14 3.56 41.18
CA ARG A 3 11.40 4.77 40.38
C ARG A 3 10.11 5.38 39.84
N ASP A 4 9.80 6.48 40.51
CA ASP A 4 8.79 7.50 40.31
C ASP A 4 9.18 8.37 39.09
N GLY A 5 8.25 8.58 38.15
CA GLY A 5 8.42 9.41 36.96
C GLY A 5 7.71 10.74 37.11
N LYS A 6 8.35 11.68 37.82
CA LYS A 6 7.84 13.00 38.18
C LYS A 6 7.57 13.90 36.97
N ARG A 7 6.36 14.45 36.90
CA ARG A 7 5.98 15.61 36.08
C ARG A 7 6.76 16.85 36.57
N LYS A 8 7.43 17.56 35.64
CA LYS A 8 8.03 18.87 35.92
C LYS A 8 6.98 19.95 35.62
N ALA A 9 6.38 20.51 36.67
CA ALA A 9 5.75 21.82 36.61
C ALA A 9 6.78 22.85 37.10
N LEU A 10 7.18 23.76 36.22
CA LEU A 10 8.07 24.88 36.53
C LEU A 10 7.24 25.96 37.23
N VAL A 11 7.25 25.98 38.56
CA VAL A 11 6.76 27.12 39.35
C VAL A 11 7.96 28.06 39.52
N LYS A 12 7.95 29.17 38.79
CA LYS A 12 8.90 30.27 39.00
C LYS A 12 8.44 31.00 40.26
N ALA A 13 9.22 30.88 41.32
CA ALA A 13 9.10 31.69 42.52
C ALA A 13 9.68 33.08 42.24
N GLU A 14 8.95 34.13 42.62
CA GLU A 14 9.54 35.44 42.86
C GLU A 14 9.30 35.81 44.33
N SER A 15 10.41 36.24 44.93
CA SER A 15 10.63 36.41 46.36
C SER A 15 10.00 37.70 46.87
N HIS A 16 9.35 37.60 48.03
CA HIS A 16 9.03 38.76 48.87
C HIS A 16 10.30 39.49 49.29
N GLY A 17 10.46 40.73 48.84
CA GLY A 17 11.34 41.75 49.44
C GLY A 17 10.47 42.85 50.06
N SER A 18 10.77 43.20 51.30
CA SER A 18 10.07 44.20 52.13
C SER A 18 10.23 45.64 51.59
N PRO A 19 9.38 46.60 52.04
CA PRO A 19 9.19 47.90 51.38
C PRO A 19 10.24 48.93 51.80
N ASP A 20 10.66 49.77 50.87
CA ASP A 20 11.41 51.00 51.11
C ASP A 20 10.65 52.16 50.46
N ASP A 21 10.41 53.20 51.25
CA ASP A 21 9.63 54.39 50.90
C ASP A 21 10.42 55.30 49.94
N GLY A 22 9.78 55.69 48.84
CA GLY A 22 10.34 56.66 47.91
C GLY A 22 9.29 57.15 46.91
N ASP A 23 8.70 58.30 47.21
CA ASP A 23 7.91 59.10 46.28
C ASP A 23 8.72 59.43 45.02
N ASP A 24 8.21 59.10 43.83
CA ASP A 24 8.41 59.94 42.66
C ASP A 24 7.23 59.80 41.68
N ALA A 25 6.64 60.95 41.37
CA ALA A 25 5.50 61.09 40.47
C ALA A 25 6.01 61.36 39.05
N SER A 26 5.78 60.43 38.14
CA SER A 26 5.72 60.64 36.69
C SER A 26 4.82 59.54 36.16
N GLY A 27 3.74 59.81 35.43
CA GLY A 27 3.66 60.70 34.28
C GLY A 27 3.05 59.81 33.19
N GLU A 28 1.79 60.09 32.91
CA GLU A 28 0.88 59.48 31.93
C GLU A 28 1.57 58.83 30.72
N ASP A 29 1.24 57.56 30.49
CA ASP A 29 0.85 57.00 29.18
C ASP A 29 0.32 55.58 29.45
N ASP A 30 -0.89 55.52 30.02
CA ASP A 30 -1.73 54.33 29.90
C ASP A 30 -2.16 54.26 28.43
N GLU A 31 -1.30 53.70 27.58
CA GLU A 31 -1.79 53.09 26.34
C GLU A 31 -2.87 52.11 26.77
N ASP A 32 -4.12 52.38 26.38
CA ASP A 32 -5.23 51.43 26.44
C ASP A 32 -4.79 50.19 25.64
N VAL A 33 -4.06 49.29 26.31
CA VAL A 33 -3.78 47.96 25.82
C VAL A 33 -5.14 47.28 25.80
N GLU A 34 -5.83 47.34 24.66
CA GLU A 34 -7.03 46.56 24.39
C GLU A 34 -6.70 45.11 24.77
N GLN A 35 -7.13 44.71 25.97
CA GLN A 35 -6.92 43.35 26.42
C GLN A 35 -7.62 42.46 25.41
N PRO A 36 -6.91 41.50 24.78
CA PRO A 36 -7.52 40.65 23.78
C PRO A 36 -8.73 39.98 24.40
N ARG A 37 -9.91 40.26 23.83
CA ARG A 37 -11.18 39.75 24.32
C ARG A 37 -11.07 38.24 24.50
N ALA A 38 -11.43 37.74 25.69
CA ALA A 38 -11.43 36.32 25.94
C ALA A 38 -12.26 35.60 24.85
N PRO A 39 -11.73 34.54 24.22
CA PRO A 39 -12.42 33.89 23.10
C PRO A 39 -13.77 33.38 23.56
N THR A 40 -14.80 33.62 22.77
CA THR A 40 -16.14 33.11 23.06
C THR A 40 -16.19 31.59 22.86
N ILE A 41 -17.23 30.95 23.38
CA ILE A 41 -17.45 29.50 23.16
C ILE A 41 -17.50 29.17 21.67
N GLU A 42 -18.03 30.08 20.83
CA GLU A 42 -18.08 29.89 19.37
C GLU A 42 -16.70 29.96 18.72
N ASP A 43 -15.83 30.86 19.20
CA ASP A 43 -14.43 30.97 18.74
C ASP A 43 -13.65 29.70 19.10
N TRP A 44 -13.84 29.17 20.31
CA TRP A 44 -13.26 27.90 20.72
C TRP A 44 -13.72 26.73 19.87
N LYS A 45 -15.02 26.64 19.56
CA LYS A 45 -15.55 25.60 18.66
C LYS A 45 -14.89 25.66 17.29
N ARG A 46 -14.77 26.86 16.71
CA ARG A 46 -14.14 27.06 15.40
C ARG A 46 -12.65 26.68 15.44
N GLN A 47 -11.94 27.07 16.49
CA GLN A 47 -10.53 26.73 16.69
C GLN A 47 -10.32 25.21 16.77
N ILE A 48 -11.13 24.52 17.58
CA ILE A 48 -11.10 23.06 17.70
C ILE A 48 -11.37 22.40 16.35
N GLU A 49 -12.36 22.88 15.60
CA GLU A 49 -12.73 22.32 14.31
C GLU A 49 -11.59 22.47 13.28
N VAL A 50 -10.92 23.63 13.26
CA VAL A 50 -9.73 23.86 12.42
C VAL A 50 -8.59 22.93 12.81
N GLU A 51 -8.27 22.81 14.10
CA GLU A 51 -7.21 21.92 14.59
C GLU A 51 -7.51 20.45 14.27
N VAL A 52 -8.76 20.02 14.44
CA VAL A 52 -9.21 18.67 14.10
C VAL A 52 -9.08 18.41 12.60
N GLN A 53 -9.54 19.34 11.76
CA GLN A 53 -9.42 19.22 10.29
C GLN A 53 -7.95 19.17 9.82
N GLN A 54 -7.04 19.85 10.52
CA GLN A 54 -5.61 19.80 10.23
C GLN A 54 -4.93 18.51 10.73
N ALA A 55 -5.33 17.98 11.88
CA ALA A 55 -4.71 16.81 12.50
C ALA A 55 -5.19 15.47 11.90
N ILE A 56 -6.47 15.37 11.51
CA ILE A 56 -7.08 14.13 11.00
C ILE A 56 -6.31 13.54 9.80
N PRO A 57 -5.94 14.31 8.75
CA PRO A 57 -5.20 13.75 7.61
C PRO A 57 -3.84 13.18 7.98
N GLY A 58 -3.17 13.75 9.00
CA GLY A 58 -1.92 13.22 9.53
C GLY A 58 -2.10 11.85 10.18
N ALA A 59 -3.06 11.72 11.09
CA ALA A 59 -3.36 10.46 11.77
C ALA A 59 -3.82 9.37 10.79
N LEU A 60 -4.67 9.72 9.82
CA LEU A 60 -5.18 8.76 8.85
C LEU A 60 -4.12 8.27 7.88
N ARG A 61 -3.14 9.10 7.50
CA ARG A 61 -2.00 8.65 6.69
C ARG A 61 -1.22 7.54 7.38
N MET A 62 -1.09 7.58 8.71
CA MET A 62 -0.47 6.49 9.48
C MET A 62 -1.30 5.20 9.40
N CYS A 63 -2.62 5.30 9.51
CA CYS A 63 -3.53 4.16 9.33
C CYS A 63 -3.42 3.56 7.92
N VAL A 64 -3.41 4.40 6.88
CA VAL A 64 -3.24 3.96 5.49
C VAL A 64 -1.89 3.28 5.28
N SER A 65 -0.81 3.83 5.84
CA SER A 65 0.52 3.22 5.80
C SER A 65 0.53 1.82 6.44
N ASN A 66 -0.12 1.67 7.60
CA ASN A 66 -0.24 0.37 8.27
C ASN A 66 -1.11 -0.61 7.46
N ALA A 67 -2.21 -0.15 6.87
CA ALA A 67 -3.07 -0.98 6.03
C ALA A 67 -2.31 -1.49 4.78
N LYS A 68 -1.47 -0.65 4.16
CA LYS A 68 -0.60 -1.06 3.05
C LYS A 68 0.42 -2.14 3.46
N LYS A 69 0.96 -2.08 4.68
CA LYS A 69 1.85 -3.13 5.21
C LYS A 69 1.09 -4.45 5.38
N GLN A 70 -0.08 -4.41 6.02
CA GLN A 70 -0.94 -5.59 6.20
C GLN A 70 -1.36 -6.20 4.86
N LYS A 71 -1.65 -5.37 3.86
CA LYS A 71 -1.92 -5.81 2.48
C LYS A 71 -0.74 -6.59 1.90
N HIS A 72 0.48 -6.09 2.05
CA HIS A 72 1.68 -6.78 1.55
C HIS A 72 1.84 -8.17 2.21
N ASP A 73 1.59 -8.28 3.51
CA ASP A 73 1.63 -9.56 4.23
C ASP A 73 0.53 -10.52 3.72
N LEU A 74 -0.68 -10.03 3.49
CA LEU A 74 -1.77 -10.81 2.89
C LEU A 74 -1.42 -11.31 1.48
N MET A 75 -0.79 -10.45 0.67
CA MET A 75 -0.34 -10.81 -0.68
C MET A 75 0.73 -11.90 -0.63
N LYS A 76 1.69 -11.80 0.30
CA LYS A 76 2.70 -12.83 0.54
C LYS A 76 2.05 -14.18 0.87
N HIS A 77 1.13 -14.23 1.83
CA HIS A 77 0.46 -15.47 2.21
C HIS A 77 -0.42 -16.05 1.10
N THR A 78 -1.00 -15.19 0.26
CA THR A 78 -1.75 -15.62 -0.94
C THR A 78 -0.81 -16.33 -1.93
N ILE A 79 0.37 -15.77 -2.19
CA ILE A 79 1.38 -16.38 -3.08
C ILE A 79 1.91 -17.70 -2.49
N GLU A 80 2.19 -17.74 -1.19
CA GLU A 80 2.62 -18.96 -0.48
C GLU A 80 1.56 -20.06 -0.60
N GLY A 81 0.27 -19.71 -0.44
CA GLY A 81 -0.85 -20.63 -0.55
C GLY A 81 -1.02 -21.20 -1.97
N VAL A 82 -0.96 -20.34 -3.00
CA VAL A 82 -0.99 -20.77 -4.40
C VAL A 82 0.18 -21.70 -4.72
N THR A 83 1.38 -21.34 -4.25
CA THR A 83 2.59 -22.12 -4.46
C THR A 83 2.47 -23.50 -3.80
N ALA A 84 1.94 -23.55 -2.57
CA ALA A 84 1.70 -24.81 -1.87
C ALA A 84 0.68 -25.70 -2.61
N ALA A 85 -0.45 -25.14 -3.03
CA ALA A 85 -1.47 -25.87 -3.79
C ALA A 85 -0.91 -26.44 -5.10
N ARG A 86 -0.17 -25.61 -5.86
CA ARG A 86 0.52 -26.02 -7.08
C ARG A 86 1.53 -27.15 -6.84
N ASN A 87 2.37 -27.03 -5.82
CA ASN A 87 3.40 -28.02 -5.53
C ASN A 87 2.81 -29.36 -5.07
N LEU A 88 1.59 -29.37 -4.51
CA LEU A 88 0.87 -30.59 -4.14
C LEU A 88 0.10 -31.23 -5.31
N ALA A 89 -0.09 -30.51 -6.42
CA ALA A 89 -0.91 -30.97 -7.54
C ALA A 89 -0.42 -32.28 -8.19
N PRO A 90 0.89 -32.51 -8.45
CA PRO A 90 1.38 -33.77 -9.00
C PRO A 90 1.09 -34.94 -8.07
N LEU A 91 1.36 -34.77 -6.77
CA LEU A 91 1.14 -35.79 -5.76
C LEU A 91 -0.37 -36.12 -5.62
N ALA A 92 -1.23 -35.10 -5.63
CA ALA A 92 -2.67 -35.29 -5.57
C ALA A 92 -3.18 -36.11 -6.78
N LYS A 93 -2.63 -35.89 -7.98
CA LYS A 93 -2.99 -36.64 -9.19
C LYS A 93 -2.64 -38.12 -9.09
N GLU A 94 -1.51 -38.46 -8.48
CA GLU A 94 -1.12 -39.87 -8.27
C GLU A 94 -2.08 -40.62 -7.34
N HIS A 95 -2.75 -39.91 -6.43
CA HIS A 95 -3.58 -40.52 -5.41
C HIS A 95 -5.10 -40.43 -5.69
N SER A 96 -5.61 -39.30 -6.18
CA SER A 96 -7.05 -39.06 -6.31
C SER A 96 -7.39 -37.80 -7.12
N MET A 97 -8.15 -37.97 -8.21
CA MET A 97 -8.68 -36.84 -8.98
C MET A 97 -9.54 -35.86 -8.16
N PRO A 98 -10.44 -36.32 -7.25
CA PRO A 98 -11.13 -35.42 -6.33
C PRO A 98 -10.23 -34.49 -5.49
N LEU A 99 -9.01 -34.93 -5.16
CA LEU A 99 -8.03 -34.07 -4.46
C LEU A 99 -7.48 -32.99 -5.38
N VAL A 100 -7.23 -33.33 -6.65
CA VAL A 100 -6.82 -32.37 -7.68
C VAL A 100 -7.89 -31.29 -7.87
N ASP A 101 -9.16 -31.69 -7.98
CA ASP A 101 -10.28 -30.75 -8.11
C ASP A 101 -10.38 -29.80 -6.90
N ARG A 102 -10.18 -30.33 -5.69
CA ARG A 102 -10.21 -29.53 -4.47
C ARG A 102 -9.04 -28.54 -4.38
N LEU A 103 -7.83 -28.96 -4.77
CA LEU A 103 -6.67 -28.07 -4.85
C LEU A 103 -6.82 -27.01 -5.95
N LYS A 104 -7.46 -27.36 -7.08
CA LYS A 104 -7.79 -26.42 -8.14
C LYS A 104 -8.80 -25.38 -7.66
N GLN A 105 -9.83 -25.81 -6.94
CA GLN A 105 -10.80 -24.90 -6.32
C GLN A 105 -10.14 -23.96 -5.31
N LEU A 106 -9.25 -24.48 -4.45
CA LEU A 106 -8.47 -23.66 -3.52
C LEU A 106 -7.60 -22.62 -4.25
N THR A 107 -7.03 -23.00 -5.41
CA THR A 107 -6.25 -22.08 -6.22
C THR A 107 -7.12 -20.98 -6.83
N LYS A 108 -8.37 -21.28 -7.23
CA LYS A 108 -9.37 -20.27 -7.66
C LYS A 108 -9.71 -19.30 -6.53
N GLU A 109 -9.89 -19.82 -5.30
CA GLU A 109 -10.12 -18.98 -4.13
C GLU A 109 -8.95 -18.02 -3.88
N TYR A 110 -7.70 -18.48 -4.00
CA TYR A 110 -6.54 -17.59 -3.90
C TYR A 110 -6.45 -16.57 -5.04
N ALA A 111 -6.82 -16.94 -6.27
CA ALA A 111 -6.91 -15.98 -7.37
C ALA A 111 -7.95 -14.88 -7.10
N LEU A 112 -9.10 -15.26 -6.53
CA LEU A 112 -10.13 -14.31 -6.11
C LEU A 112 -9.62 -13.40 -4.97
N ILE A 113 -8.94 -13.95 -3.97
CA ILE A 113 -8.32 -13.18 -2.87
C ILE A 113 -7.29 -12.19 -3.43
N ASN A 114 -6.45 -12.60 -4.38
CA ASN A 114 -5.49 -11.72 -5.03
C ASN A 114 -6.17 -10.54 -5.73
N GLY A 115 -7.30 -10.78 -6.41
CA GLY A 115 -8.14 -9.73 -6.98
C GLY A 115 -8.68 -8.75 -5.93
N HIS A 116 -9.21 -9.26 -4.82
CA HIS A 116 -9.69 -8.44 -3.71
C HIS A 116 -8.57 -7.57 -3.11
N ILE A 117 -7.38 -8.14 -2.94
CA ILE A 117 -6.21 -7.43 -2.44
C ILE A 117 -5.85 -6.27 -3.39
N GLY A 118 -5.83 -6.50 -4.70
CA GLY A 118 -5.54 -5.46 -5.71
C GLY A 118 -6.58 -4.34 -5.73
N ALA A 119 -7.86 -4.67 -5.64
CA ALA A 119 -8.92 -3.68 -5.61
C ALA A 119 -8.93 -2.88 -4.28
N PHE A 120 -8.65 -3.53 -3.15
CA PHE A 120 -8.43 -2.85 -1.87
C PHE A 120 -7.24 -1.89 -1.93
N ASP A 121 -6.14 -2.29 -2.57
CA ASP A 121 -4.95 -1.44 -2.76
C ASP A 121 -5.25 -0.17 -3.57
N SER A 122 -6.07 -0.32 -4.62
CA SER A 122 -6.50 0.79 -5.46
C SER A 122 -7.28 1.81 -4.63
N LYS A 123 -8.25 1.35 -3.82
CA LYS A 123 -9.01 2.22 -2.90
C LYS A 123 -8.15 2.86 -1.82
N LEU A 124 -7.18 2.12 -1.26
CA LEU A 124 -6.22 2.67 -0.31
C LEU A 124 -5.35 3.76 -0.94
N THR A 125 -4.92 3.57 -2.18
CA THR A 125 -4.10 4.52 -2.92
C THR A 125 -4.89 5.79 -3.25
N ASP A 126 -6.16 5.65 -3.63
CA ASP A 126 -7.05 6.79 -3.84
C ASP A 126 -7.30 7.56 -2.54
N LEU A 127 -7.55 6.86 -1.43
CA LEU A 127 -7.70 7.48 -0.11
C LEU A 127 -6.42 8.24 0.30
N GLU A 128 -5.24 7.64 0.09
CA GLU A 128 -3.97 8.32 0.36
C GLU A 128 -3.82 9.60 -0.46
N ARG A 129 -4.16 9.55 -1.75
CA ARG A 129 -4.13 10.73 -2.63
C ARG A 129 -5.06 11.82 -2.13
N THR A 130 -6.28 11.47 -1.72
CA THR A 130 -7.24 12.43 -1.13
C THR A 130 -6.69 13.06 0.15
N LEU A 131 -6.07 12.28 1.03
CA LEU A 131 -5.47 12.79 2.28
C LEU A 131 -4.23 13.66 2.04
N GLN A 132 -3.54 13.51 0.91
CA GLN A 132 -2.42 14.37 0.52
C GLN A 132 -2.88 15.70 -0.11
N ALA A 133 -4.03 15.70 -0.78
CA ALA A 133 -4.52 16.85 -1.55
C ALA A 133 -5.19 17.95 -0.70
N GLY A 134 -5.52 17.70 0.57
CA GLY A 134 -6.13 18.72 1.43
C GLY A 134 -7.03 18.12 2.52
N PRO A 135 -8.14 18.79 2.89
CA PRO A 135 -9.03 18.24 3.91
C PRO A 135 -9.52 16.88 3.44
N GLY A 136 -9.43 15.89 4.34
CA GLY A 136 -9.79 14.50 4.06
C GLY A 136 -11.25 14.35 3.62
N PRO A 137 -11.67 13.12 3.25
CA PRO A 137 -13.03 12.88 2.80
C PRO A 137 -14.05 13.29 3.87
N GLN A 138 -15.20 13.84 3.44
CA GLN A 138 -16.28 14.30 4.35
C GLN A 138 -16.87 13.16 5.19
N SER A 139 -16.78 11.92 4.70
CA SER A 139 -17.23 10.72 5.40
C SER A 139 -16.30 9.57 5.08
N PHE A 140 -16.12 8.68 6.05
CA PHE A 140 -15.31 7.45 5.93
C PHE A 140 -16.14 6.22 5.54
N ASN A 141 -17.47 6.32 5.58
CA ASN A 141 -18.34 5.19 5.33
C ASN A 141 -18.25 4.71 3.88
N GLY A 142 -17.99 3.42 3.70
CA GLY A 142 -17.99 2.78 2.39
C GLY A 142 -16.73 3.01 1.54
N LEU A 143 -15.79 3.86 1.97
CA LEU A 143 -14.58 4.19 1.20
C LEU A 143 -13.74 2.97 0.82
N LEU A 144 -13.67 1.99 1.71
CA LEU A 144 -12.94 0.74 1.52
C LEU A 144 -13.88 -0.47 1.41
N ASP A 145 -15.17 -0.25 1.13
CA ASP A 145 -16.14 -1.35 1.04
C ASP A 145 -15.85 -2.22 -0.19
N MET A 146 -15.56 -3.49 0.05
CA MET A 146 -15.24 -4.47 -0.99
C MET A 146 -16.42 -5.38 -1.31
N SER A 147 -17.59 -5.19 -0.70
CA SER A 147 -18.76 -6.07 -0.85
C SER A 147 -19.25 -6.22 -2.29
N ALA A 148 -19.08 -5.17 -3.11
CA ALA A 148 -19.46 -5.17 -4.51
C ALA A 148 -18.36 -5.74 -5.44
N PHE A 149 -17.16 -6.04 -4.93
CA PHE A 149 -16.10 -6.61 -5.76
C PHE A 149 -16.45 -8.05 -6.09
N HIS A 150 -16.54 -8.33 -7.39
CA HIS A 150 -16.80 -9.66 -7.91
C HIS A 150 -15.94 -9.88 -9.14
N VAL A 151 -15.41 -11.09 -9.26
CA VAL A 151 -14.71 -11.56 -10.46
C VAL A 151 -15.49 -12.73 -10.99
N ALA A 152 -15.85 -12.67 -12.26
CA ALA A 152 -16.58 -13.74 -12.91
C ALA A 152 -15.73 -15.02 -13.00
N ASP A 153 -16.39 -16.18 -12.93
CA ASP A 153 -15.73 -17.49 -12.88
C ASP A 153 -14.91 -17.81 -14.12
N ASP A 154 -15.31 -17.29 -15.28
CA ASP A 154 -14.59 -17.42 -16.55
C ASP A 154 -13.23 -16.70 -16.50
N VAL A 155 -13.21 -15.49 -15.95
CA VAL A 155 -11.97 -14.72 -15.73
C VAL A 155 -11.07 -15.42 -14.71
N LEU A 156 -11.63 -15.92 -13.61
CA LEU A 156 -10.86 -16.66 -12.60
C LEU A 156 -10.24 -17.93 -13.17
N SER A 157 -10.96 -18.66 -14.02
CA SER A 157 -10.47 -19.92 -14.61
C SER A 157 -9.30 -19.70 -15.58
N LYS A 158 -9.20 -18.50 -16.17
CA LYS A 158 -8.11 -18.05 -17.04
C LYS A 158 -6.95 -17.38 -16.27
N HIS A 159 -7.07 -17.21 -14.96
CA HIS A 159 -6.05 -16.57 -14.14
C HIS A 159 -4.74 -17.37 -14.16
N GLU A 160 -3.61 -16.66 -14.11
CA GLU A 160 -2.26 -17.24 -14.20
C GLU A 160 -2.02 -18.34 -13.15
N TYR A 161 -2.51 -18.15 -11.93
CA TYR A 161 -2.43 -19.17 -10.88
C TYR A 161 -3.07 -20.50 -11.27
N ILE A 162 -4.19 -20.49 -11.99
CA ILE A 162 -4.85 -21.72 -12.45
C ILE A 162 -4.08 -22.32 -13.63
N LYS A 163 -3.52 -21.50 -14.52
CA LYS A 163 -2.62 -21.98 -15.60
C LYS A 163 -1.43 -22.74 -15.02
N GLN A 164 -0.74 -22.12 -14.06
CA GLN A 164 0.41 -22.73 -13.40
C GLN A 164 0.03 -23.99 -12.61
N PHE A 165 -1.16 -24.02 -12.01
CA PHE A 165 -1.67 -25.21 -11.34
C PHE A 165 -1.93 -26.36 -12.32
N ASP A 166 -2.64 -26.10 -13.41
CA ASP A 166 -2.97 -27.10 -14.43
C ASP A 166 -1.69 -27.65 -15.09
N ALA A 167 -0.72 -26.79 -15.41
CA ALA A 167 0.59 -27.20 -15.91
C ALA A 167 1.33 -28.11 -14.91
N ALA A 168 1.34 -27.75 -13.62
CA ALA A 168 1.97 -28.58 -12.58
C ALA A 168 1.26 -29.94 -12.40
N ALA A 169 -0.08 -29.96 -12.54
CA ALA A 169 -0.87 -31.18 -12.54
C ALA A 169 -0.75 -31.99 -13.85
N GLY A 170 -0.12 -31.44 -14.90
CA GLY A 170 -0.13 -32.04 -16.25
C GLY A 170 -1.54 -32.24 -16.79
N ILE A 171 -2.39 -31.21 -16.63
CA ILE A 171 -3.72 -31.11 -17.20
C ILE A 171 -3.60 -30.22 -18.44
N GLU A 172 -3.86 -30.78 -19.62
CA GLU A 172 -3.86 -30.04 -20.88
C GLU A 172 -5.04 -29.04 -20.89
N ARG A 173 -4.77 -27.82 -21.33
CA ARG A 173 -5.78 -26.77 -21.50
C ARG A 173 -6.14 -26.63 -22.96
N GLU A 174 -7.43 -26.58 -23.26
CA GLU A 174 -7.95 -26.37 -24.62
C GLU A 174 -7.51 -25.02 -25.22
N ASP A 175 -7.11 -24.05 -24.39
CA ASP A 175 -6.66 -22.72 -24.82
C ASP A 175 -5.15 -22.66 -25.21
N GLU A 176 -4.37 -23.74 -25.07
CA GLU A 176 -2.91 -23.74 -25.34
C GLU A 176 -2.56 -24.04 -26.81
N ASP A 177 -3.52 -24.46 -27.63
CA ASP A 177 -3.31 -24.78 -29.06
C ASP A 177 -3.29 -23.54 -29.99
N ASP A 178 -3.61 -22.34 -29.50
CA ASP A 178 -3.80 -21.13 -30.33
C ASP A 178 -2.62 -20.13 -30.32
N GLU A 179 -1.55 -20.41 -29.58
CA GLU A 179 -0.31 -19.63 -29.70
C GLU A 179 0.77 -20.45 -30.41
N ASP A 180 0.55 -20.66 -31.71
CA ASP A 180 1.66 -20.86 -32.64
C ASP A 180 2.62 -19.68 -32.45
N VAL A 181 3.65 -19.88 -31.62
CA VAL A 181 4.80 -18.99 -31.52
C VAL A 181 5.39 -18.98 -32.92
N MET A 182 5.01 -17.98 -33.71
CA MET A 182 5.66 -17.63 -34.97
C MET A 182 7.10 -17.36 -34.61
N VAL A 183 7.94 -18.39 -34.67
CA VAL A 183 9.39 -18.26 -34.63
C VAL A 183 9.70 -17.35 -35.80
N GLN A 184 9.91 -16.07 -35.51
CA GLN A 184 10.40 -15.12 -36.48
C GLN A 184 11.76 -15.69 -36.89
N GLU A 185 11.80 -16.39 -38.03
CA GLU A 185 13.02 -16.71 -38.72
C GLU A 185 13.68 -15.37 -39.00
N SER A 186 14.55 -14.97 -38.07
CA SER A 186 15.43 -13.85 -38.27
C SER A 186 16.33 -14.34 -39.39
N ASN A 187 16.02 -13.88 -40.60
CA ASN A 187 16.96 -13.86 -41.72
C ASN A 187 18.13 -12.98 -41.30
N SER A 188 18.97 -13.52 -40.41
CA SER A 188 20.29 -13.03 -40.09
C SER A 188 21.07 -13.22 -41.37
N VAL A 189 21.07 -12.18 -42.20
CA VAL A 189 21.98 -12.05 -43.31
C VAL A 189 23.36 -12.16 -42.69
N ARG A 190 23.92 -13.36 -42.70
CA ARG A 190 25.26 -13.65 -42.17
C ARG A 190 26.20 -12.65 -42.81
N SER A 191 26.64 -11.67 -42.03
CA SER A 191 27.55 -10.65 -42.54
C SER A 191 28.81 -11.37 -43.02
N MET A 192 29.09 -11.27 -44.32
CA MET A 192 30.31 -11.80 -44.93
C MET A 192 31.54 -10.94 -44.58
N SER A 193 31.41 -9.93 -43.72
CA SER A 193 32.54 -9.13 -43.24
C SER A 193 33.16 -9.75 -41.99
N CYS A 194 34.48 -9.86 -41.97
CA CYS A 194 35.23 -10.28 -40.78
C CYS A 194 35.00 -9.24 -39.67
N PRO A 195 34.57 -9.64 -38.45
CA PRO A 195 34.32 -8.68 -37.38
C PRO A 195 35.59 -7.99 -36.87
N ILE A 196 36.77 -8.53 -37.16
CA ILE A 196 38.07 -7.99 -36.73
C ILE A 196 38.62 -6.98 -37.74
N THR A 197 38.57 -7.30 -39.04
CA THR A 197 39.15 -6.45 -40.09
C THR A 197 38.11 -5.59 -40.81
N GLN A 198 36.81 -5.85 -40.59
CA GLN A 198 35.68 -5.23 -41.28
C GLN A 198 35.72 -5.36 -42.82
N MET A 199 36.59 -6.24 -43.35
CA MET A 199 36.69 -6.57 -44.77
C MET A 199 35.92 -7.85 -45.10
N LEU A 200 35.57 -8.04 -46.37
CA LEU A 200 34.90 -9.26 -46.83
C LEU A 200 35.77 -10.50 -46.57
N MET A 201 35.21 -11.52 -45.91
CA MET A 201 35.89 -12.77 -45.57
C MET A 201 36.11 -13.62 -46.82
N THR A 202 37.37 -13.88 -47.16
CA THR A 202 37.77 -14.78 -48.24
C THR A 202 38.03 -16.21 -47.75
N GLU A 203 38.43 -16.41 -46.49
CA GLU A 203 38.68 -17.74 -45.89
C GLU A 203 38.23 -17.83 -44.42
N PRO A 204 36.96 -18.16 -44.15
CA PRO A 204 36.48 -18.31 -42.79
C PRO A 204 36.99 -19.62 -42.17
N MET A 205 37.79 -19.50 -41.11
CA MET A 205 38.23 -20.64 -40.30
C MET A 205 37.02 -21.23 -39.56
N ARG A 206 36.56 -22.41 -39.96
CA ARG A 206 35.54 -23.18 -39.23
C ARG A 206 36.21 -23.93 -38.08
N LYS A 207 35.63 -23.86 -36.89
CA LYS A 207 35.87 -24.85 -35.83
C LYS A 207 34.89 -25.99 -35.96
#